data_AF-W4Q7I0-F1
#
_entry.id   AF-W4Q7I0-F1
#
_cell.length_a   1.000
_cell.length_b   1.000
_cell.length_c   1.000
_cell.angle_alpha   90.00
_cell.angle_beta   90.00
_cell.angle_gamma   90.00
#
_symmetry.space_group_name_H-M   'P 1'
#
loop_
_entity.id
_entity.type
_entity.pdbx_description
1 polymer ?
#
loop_
_entity_poly.entity_id
_entity_poly.type
_entity_poly.pdbx_seq_one_letter_code
_entity_poly.pdbx_strand_id
1 'polypeptide(L)'
;MLKRMKALKDQRGLTLIELLVVIVIIGIIAGIAIVAIGNIMENSKRDAHIANAQQVANAARLYVTSENPALANPVTIRVNEHASEDSLVGEGYLETVSDPSGTIYGDASQVVITRTNDGLTFQVTLANAPESGSAHTYLTSDDPNALDRDNVTLP
;
A
#
# COMPACT_ATOMS: atom_id res chain seq x y z
N MET A 1 1.90 65.45 32.40
CA MET A 1 1.44 64.26 31.64
C MET A 1 2.21 63.04 32.13
N LEU A 2 1.56 62.02 32.70
CA LEU A 2 2.08 60.65 32.84
C LEU A 2 0.96 59.74 33.37
N LYS A 3 0.16 59.17 32.48
CA LYS A 3 -0.87 58.18 32.83
C LYS A 3 -0.98 57.17 31.70
N ARG A 4 -0.16 56.11 31.72
CA ARG A 4 -0.31 54.92 30.85
C ARG A 4 0.63 53.76 31.25
N MET A 5 0.53 53.28 32.48
CA MET A 5 1.16 52.00 32.89
C MET A 5 0.22 51.20 33.82
N LYS A 6 -0.97 50.82 33.32
CA LYS A 6 -1.89 49.93 34.06
C LYS A 6 -2.50 48.81 33.19
N ALA A 7 -1.89 48.49 32.05
CA ALA A 7 -2.43 47.50 31.11
C ALA A 7 -1.63 46.18 31.01
N LEU A 8 -0.63 45.96 31.88
CA LEU A 8 0.29 44.80 31.75
C LEU A 8 0.19 43.79 32.90
N LYS A 9 -0.90 43.76 33.68
CA LYS A 9 -0.98 42.91 34.87
C LYS A 9 -2.35 42.29 35.16
N ASP A 10 -3.04 41.83 34.12
CA ASP A 10 -4.20 40.93 34.29
C ASP A 10 -3.79 39.51 33.85
N GLN A 11 -2.86 38.90 34.59
CA GLN A 11 -2.52 37.48 34.46
C GLN A 11 -3.46 36.68 35.37
N ARG A 12 -4.76 36.64 35.03
CA ARG A 12 -5.67 35.69 35.67
C ARG A 12 -5.20 34.29 35.27
N GLY A 13 -4.65 33.56 36.24
CA GLY A 13 -4.11 32.22 36.04
C GLY A 13 -5.22 31.24 35.67
N LEU A 14 -4.88 30.33 34.75
CA LEU A 14 -5.72 29.19 34.40
C LEU A 14 -5.96 28.34 35.66
N THR A 15 -7.19 27.91 35.89
CA THR A 15 -7.50 27.06 37.04
C THR A 15 -7.13 25.60 36.74
N LEU A 16 -6.75 24.84 37.77
CA LEU A 16 -6.45 23.41 37.60
C LEU A 16 -7.66 22.62 37.08
N ILE A 17 -8.88 23.05 37.42
CA ILE A 17 -10.11 22.41 36.95
C ILE A 17 -10.31 22.61 35.44
N GLU A 18 -9.95 23.76 34.88
CA GLU A 18 -10.01 24.02 33.44
C GLU A 18 -9.04 23.11 32.68
N LEU A 19 -7.83 22.93 33.19
CA LEU A 19 -6.87 21.97 32.60
C LEU A 19 -7.35 20.52 32.73
N LEU A 20 -7.96 20.16 33.86
CA LEU A 20 -8.49 18.82 34.09
C LEU A 20 -9.58 18.45 33.07
N VAL A 21 -10.54 19.36 32.83
CA VAL A 21 -11.63 19.10 31.88
C VAL A 21 -11.08 18.92 30.46
N VAL A 22 -10.07 19.71 30.05
CA VAL A 22 -9.47 19.60 28.72
C VAL A 22 -8.80 18.24 28.50
N ILE A 23 -7.99 17.76 29.45
CA ILE A 23 -7.33 16.46 29.29
C ILE A 23 -8.31 15.29 29.31
N VAL A 24 -9.43 15.41 30.05
CA VAL A 24 -10.50 14.41 30.05
C VAL A 24 -11.16 14.33 28.67
N ILE A 25 -11.49 15.47 28.07
CA ILE A 25 -12.08 15.52 26.73
C ILE A 25 -11.10 14.94 25.70
N ILE A 26 -9.82 15.34 25.74
CA ILE A 26 -8.79 14.80 24.84
C ILE A 26 -8.63 13.29 25.02
N GLY A 27 -8.67 12.78 26.26
CA GLY A 27 -8.58 11.35 26.55
C GLY A 27 -9.72 10.54 25.91
N ILE A 28 -10.96 11.04 25.99
CA ILE A 28 -12.13 10.39 25.38
C ILE A 28 -12.00 10.39 23.85
N ILE A 29 -11.65 11.54 23.25
CA ILE A 29 -11.47 11.65 21.80
C ILE A 29 -10.34 10.74 21.32
N ALA A 30 -9.20 10.71 22.02
CA ALA A 30 -8.06 9.87 21.69
C ALA A 30 -8.43 8.38 21.72
N GLY A 31 -9.22 7.94 22.71
CA GLY A 31 -9.66 6.55 22.80
C GLY A 31 -10.44 6.07 21.58
N ILE A 32 -11.39 6.87 21.08
CA ILE A 32 -12.17 6.54 19.87
C ILE A 32 -11.31 6.65 18.61
N ALA A 33 -10.45 7.67 18.54
CA ALA A 33 -9.59 7.93 17.39
C ALA A 33 -8.63 6.76 17.12
N ILE A 34 -8.04 6.15 18.14
CA ILE A 34 -7.09 5.03 17.98
C ILE A 34 -7.73 3.85 17.22
N VAL A 35 -8.92 3.42 17.64
CA VAL A 35 -9.62 2.28 16.99
C VAL A 35 -10.02 2.64 15.56
N ALA A 36 -10.55 3.85 15.35
CA ALA A 36 -10.97 4.29 14.02
C ALA A 36 -9.79 4.40 13.03
N ILE A 37 -8.67 4.97 13.46
CA ILE A 37 -7.46 5.12 12.63
C ILE A 37 -6.87 3.76 12.28
N GLY A 38 -6.88 2.79 13.20
CA GLY A 38 -6.44 1.42 12.92
C GLY A 38 -7.19 0.80 11.75
N ASN A 39 -8.52 0.83 11.79
CA ASN A 39 -9.37 0.27 10.72
C ASN A 39 -9.21 1.02 9.39
N ILE A 40 -9.06 2.35 9.43
CA ILE A 40 -8.84 3.15 8.22
C ILE A 40 -7.49 2.79 7.59
N MET A 41 -6.43 2.70 8.40
CA MET A 41 -5.10 2.34 7.94
C MET A 41 -5.08 0.95 7.30
N GLU A 42 -5.75 -0.03 7.92
CA GLU A 42 -5.84 -1.38 7.37
C GLU A 42 -6.54 -1.40 6.01
N ASN A 43 -7.69 -0.73 5.90
CA ASN A 43 -8.41 -0.60 4.63
C ASN A 43 -7.58 0.13 3.56
N SER A 44 -6.87 1.19 3.92
CA SER A 44 -5.98 1.91 3.01
C SER A 44 -4.83 1.03 2.50
N LYS A 45 -4.27 0.16 3.34
CA LYS A 45 -3.26 -0.82 2.91
C LYS A 45 -3.84 -1.82 1.92
N ARG A 46 -5.04 -2.37 2.19
CA ARG A 46 -5.75 -3.27 1.26
C ARG A 46 -5.99 -2.62 -0.09
N ASP A 47 -6.53 -1.39 -0.09
CA ASP A 47 -6.79 -0.63 -1.32
C ASP A 47 -5.50 -0.36 -2.10
N ALA A 48 -4.41 -0.05 -1.41
CA ALA A 48 -3.12 0.16 -2.06
C ALA A 48 -2.53 -1.13 -2.66
N HIS A 49 -2.69 -2.29 -2.02
CA HIS A 49 -2.31 -3.58 -2.64
C HIS A 49 -3.12 -3.87 -3.92
N ILE A 50 -4.42 -3.58 -3.92
CA ILE A 50 -5.29 -3.76 -5.09
C ILE A 50 -4.83 -2.85 -6.24
N ALA A 51 -4.62 -1.56 -5.96
CA ALA A 51 -4.13 -0.60 -6.94
C ALA A 51 -2.76 -1.01 -7.53
N ASN A 52 -1.86 -1.47 -6.67
CA ASN A 52 -0.55 -1.98 -7.07
C ASN A 52 -0.69 -3.23 -7.96
N ALA A 53 -1.58 -4.15 -7.64
CA ALA A 53 -1.84 -5.34 -8.46
C ALA A 53 -2.37 -4.96 -9.86
N GLN A 54 -3.26 -3.98 -9.94
CA GLN A 54 -3.75 -3.44 -11.21
C GLN A 54 -2.65 -2.76 -12.03
N GLN A 55 -1.79 -1.98 -11.37
CA GLN A 55 -0.63 -1.35 -12.01
C GLN A 55 0.32 -2.41 -12.60
N VAL A 56 0.63 -3.44 -11.81
CA VAL A 56 1.47 -4.58 -12.23
C VAL A 56 0.85 -5.33 -13.41
N ALA A 57 -0.47 -5.59 -13.38
CA ALA A 57 -1.18 -6.22 -14.48
C ALA A 57 -1.10 -5.39 -15.78
N ASN A 58 -1.24 -4.06 -15.66
CA ASN A 58 -1.16 -3.16 -16.81
C ASN A 58 0.26 -3.09 -17.39
N ALA A 59 1.30 -3.09 -16.54
CA ALA A 59 2.68 -3.17 -16.98
C ALA A 59 2.97 -4.49 -17.71
N ALA A 60 2.48 -5.62 -17.19
CA ALA A 60 2.61 -6.91 -17.86
C ALA A 60 1.86 -6.97 -19.20
N ARG A 61 0.67 -6.37 -19.29
CA ARG A 61 -0.05 -6.21 -20.56
C ARG A 61 0.79 -5.43 -21.56
N LEU A 62 1.36 -4.30 -21.13
CA LEU A 62 2.22 -3.47 -21.98
C LEU A 62 3.43 -4.26 -22.49
N TYR A 63 4.14 -4.96 -21.60
CA TYR A 63 5.27 -5.82 -21.92
C TYR A 63 4.94 -6.85 -23.00
N VAL A 64 3.82 -7.58 -22.86
CA VAL A 64 3.43 -8.59 -23.85
C VAL A 64 3.07 -7.97 -25.20
N THR A 65 2.48 -6.76 -25.20
CA THR A 65 2.10 -6.08 -26.45
C THR A 65 3.29 -5.46 -27.19
N SER A 66 4.34 -5.05 -26.48
CA SER A 66 5.53 -4.43 -27.06
C SER A 66 6.55 -5.46 -27.54
N GLU A 67 6.87 -6.45 -26.70
CA GLU A 67 7.91 -7.45 -27.01
C GLU A 67 7.40 -8.58 -27.91
N ASN A 68 6.07 -8.70 -28.08
CA ASN A 68 5.39 -9.80 -28.77
C ASN A 68 6.12 -11.14 -28.61
N PRO A 69 6.34 -11.60 -27.37
CA PRO A 69 7.25 -12.71 -27.19
C PRO A 69 6.61 -13.93 -27.85
N ALA A 70 7.42 -14.79 -28.46
CA ALA A 70 7.02 -16.15 -28.77
C ALA A 70 6.83 -16.89 -27.44
N LEU A 71 5.75 -16.53 -26.73
CA LEU A 71 5.56 -16.82 -25.32
C LEU A 71 5.43 -18.33 -25.16
N ALA A 72 6.39 -18.93 -24.46
CA ALA A 72 6.14 -20.16 -23.73
C ALA A 72 4.86 -19.99 -22.90
N ASN A 73 4.06 -21.04 -22.76
CA ASN A 73 2.76 -20.93 -22.10
C ASN A 73 2.72 -21.86 -20.88
N PRO A 74 2.71 -21.36 -19.64
CA PRO A 74 2.68 -19.94 -19.24
C PRO A 74 4.06 -19.26 -19.22
N VAL A 75 4.06 -17.92 -19.24
CA VAL A 75 5.25 -17.09 -18.93
C VAL A 75 5.08 -16.48 -17.53
N THR A 76 6.14 -16.50 -16.74
CA THR A 76 6.18 -15.88 -15.41
C THR A 76 7.20 -14.75 -15.43
N ILE A 77 6.80 -13.56 -14.98
CA ILE A 77 7.64 -12.36 -14.93
C ILE A 77 7.58 -11.80 -13.52
N ARG A 78 8.71 -11.34 -12.98
CA ARG A 78 8.75 -10.75 -11.64
C ARG A 78 8.36 -9.29 -11.61
N VAL A 79 7.98 -8.81 -10.43
CA VAL A 79 7.60 -7.40 -10.25
C VAL A 79 8.83 -6.50 -10.07
N ASN A 80 9.54 -6.60 -8.93
CA ASN A 80 10.53 -5.61 -8.49
C ASN A 80 12.00 -6.06 -8.50
N GLU A 81 12.37 -7.18 -9.15
CA GLU A 81 13.74 -7.69 -9.09
C GLU A 81 14.70 -6.73 -9.84
N HIS A 82 15.32 -5.79 -9.10
CA HIS A 82 15.97 -4.56 -9.58
C HIS A 82 17.29 -4.77 -10.36
N ALA A 83 17.56 -5.99 -10.84
CA ALA A 83 18.81 -6.32 -11.52
C ALA A 83 18.70 -7.49 -12.52
N SER A 84 17.51 -8.01 -12.79
CA SER A 84 17.29 -9.10 -13.75
C SER A 84 16.41 -8.63 -14.90
N GLU A 85 16.79 -8.96 -16.14
CA GLU A 85 16.00 -8.82 -17.38
C GLU A 85 14.69 -9.64 -17.34
N ASP A 86 14.43 -10.40 -16.26
CA ASP A 86 13.21 -11.18 -16.04
C ASP A 86 12.17 -10.48 -15.13
N SER A 87 12.26 -9.16 -14.95
CA SER A 87 11.29 -8.39 -14.17
C SER A 87 10.71 -7.18 -14.91
N LEU A 88 9.47 -6.81 -14.59
CA LEU A 88 8.80 -5.66 -15.18
C LEU A 88 9.53 -4.34 -14.88
N VAL A 89 10.17 -4.24 -13.71
CA VAL A 89 11.01 -3.09 -13.34
C VAL A 89 12.34 -3.10 -14.10
N GLY A 90 13.00 -4.25 -14.20
CA GLY A 90 14.25 -4.40 -14.95
C GLY A 90 14.08 -4.09 -16.43
N GLU A 91 12.97 -4.52 -17.02
CA GLU A 91 12.60 -4.28 -18.41
C GLU A 91 12.03 -2.86 -18.67
N GLY A 92 11.86 -2.04 -17.63
CA GLY A 92 11.42 -0.65 -17.75
C GLY A 92 9.92 -0.45 -18.02
N TYR A 93 9.10 -1.50 -17.86
CA TYR A 93 7.64 -1.43 -18.00
C TYR A 93 6.92 -1.00 -16.73
N LEU A 94 7.63 -0.99 -15.60
CA LEU A 94 7.09 -0.68 -14.29
C LEU A 94 8.12 0.07 -13.45
N GLU A 95 7.68 1.07 -12.70
CA GLU A 95 8.49 1.68 -11.64
C GLU A 95 8.47 0.82 -10.39
N THR A 96 9.52 0.88 -9.57
CA THR A 96 9.57 0.06 -8.34
C THR A 96 8.33 0.30 -7.48
N VAL A 97 7.55 -0.76 -7.25
CA VAL A 97 6.29 -0.68 -6.52
C VAL A 97 6.53 -1.00 -5.05
N SER A 98 6.19 -0.06 -4.18
CA SER A 98 6.35 -0.25 -2.74
C SER A 98 5.16 -0.99 -2.12
N ASP A 99 5.47 -1.77 -1.11
CA ASP A 99 4.50 -2.36 -0.20
C ASP A 99 3.97 -1.26 0.75
N PRO A 100 2.64 -1.10 0.91
CA PRO A 100 2.01 -0.23 1.90
C PRO A 100 2.48 -0.42 3.36
N SER A 101 3.14 -1.53 3.68
CA SER A 101 3.81 -1.77 4.96
C SER A 101 5.10 -0.95 5.17
N GLY A 102 5.63 -0.32 4.11
CA GLY A 102 6.83 0.52 4.14
C GLY A 102 8.08 -0.13 3.55
N THR A 103 7.94 -1.30 2.90
CA THR A 103 9.02 -2.02 2.22
C THR A 103 8.77 -2.08 0.71
N ILE A 104 9.52 -2.92 -0.01
CA ILE A 104 9.20 -3.29 -1.39
C ILE A 104 8.56 -4.68 -1.43
N TYR A 105 7.75 -4.95 -2.44
CA TYR A 105 7.31 -6.32 -2.70
C TYR A 105 8.50 -7.23 -2.97
N GLY A 106 8.47 -8.44 -2.42
CA GLY A 106 9.55 -9.41 -2.52
C GLY A 106 9.53 -10.25 -3.79
N ASP A 107 10.53 -11.11 -3.93
CA ASP A 107 10.79 -11.92 -5.14
C ASP A 107 9.70 -12.95 -5.47
N ALA A 108 8.80 -13.23 -4.51
CA ALA A 108 7.61 -14.05 -4.73
C ALA A 108 6.48 -13.27 -5.46
N SER A 109 6.68 -11.96 -5.68
CA SER A 109 5.75 -11.13 -6.42
C SER A 109 6.00 -11.24 -7.91
N GLN A 110 4.98 -11.68 -8.64
CA GLN A 110 5.09 -12.05 -10.04
C GLN A 110 3.77 -11.90 -10.77
N VAL A 111 3.85 -11.86 -12.09
CA VAL A 111 2.72 -11.98 -13.00
C VAL A 111 2.91 -13.24 -13.83
N VAL A 112 1.90 -14.10 -13.83
CA VAL A 112 1.82 -15.28 -14.69
C VAL A 112 0.88 -14.97 -15.84
N ILE A 113 1.41 -14.99 -17.05
CA ILE A 113 0.69 -14.72 -18.29
C ILE A 113 0.40 -16.06 -18.96
N THR A 114 -0.88 -16.37 -19.13
CA THR A 114 -1.31 -17.61 -19.79
C THR A 114 -2.12 -17.28 -21.04
N ARG A 115 -1.71 -17.87 -22.17
CA ARG A 115 -2.45 -17.82 -23.43
C ARG A 115 -3.53 -18.90 -23.42
N THR A 116 -4.76 -18.46 -23.62
CA THR A 116 -5.96 -19.30 -23.72
C THR A 116 -6.59 -19.14 -25.10
N ASN A 117 -7.64 -19.92 -25.41
CA ASN A 117 -8.40 -19.76 -26.65
C ASN A 117 -9.12 -18.41 -26.72
N ASP A 118 -9.41 -17.80 -25.56
CA ASP A 118 -10.17 -16.56 -25.42
C ASP A 118 -9.28 -15.31 -25.26
N GLY A 119 -7.95 -15.49 -25.31
CA GLY A 119 -6.97 -14.41 -25.18
C GLY A 119 -5.92 -14.65 -24.11
N LEU A 120 -5.32 -13.57 -23.60
CA LEU A 120 -4.30 -13.60 -22.56
C LEU A 120 -4.94 -13.35 -21.18
N THR A 121 -4.57 -14.18 -20.22
CA THR A 121 -4.93 -14.02 -18.80
C THR A 121 -3.69 -13.59 -18.02
N PHE A 122 -3.89 -12.74 -17.01
CA PHE A 122 -2.81 -12.12 -16.23
C PHE A 122 -3.06 -12.37 -14.75
N GLN A 123 -2.46 -13.43 -14.21
CA GLN A 123 -2.53 -13.72 -12.79
C GLN A 123 -1.44 -12.94 -12.06
N VAL A 124 -1.82 -12.03 -11.16
CA VAL A 124 -0.89 -11.23 -10.37
C VAL A 124 -0.81 -11.77 -8.95
N THR A 125 0.41 -11.97 -8.46
CA THR A 125 0.70 -12.30 -7.07
C THR A 125 1.58 -11.21 -6.46
N LEU A 126 1.18 -10.69 -5.30
CA LEU A 126 1.98 -9.74 -4.50
C LEU A 126 2.28 -10.36 -3.14
N ALA A 127 3.54 -10.34 -2.76
CA ALA A 127 4.04 -10.90 -1.52
C ALA A 127 5.11 -10.00 -0.90
N ASN A 128 5.27 -10.08 0.42
CA ASN A 128 6.32 -9.33 1.11
C ASN A 128 7.73 -9.83 0.72
N ALA A 129 8.74 -9.00 0.98
CA ALA A 129 10.13 -9.43 1.01
C ALA A 129 10.43 -10.04 2.39
N PRO A 130 10.53 -11.38 2.54
CA PRO A 130 10.76 -11.97 3.85
C PRO A 130 12.19 -11.65 4.34
N GLU A 131 12.31 -11.03 5.51
CA GLU A 131 13.60 -10.87 6.20
C GLU A 131 14.06 -12.19 6.85
N SER A 132 13.12 -13.05 7.25
CA SER A 132 13.36 -14.41 7.73
C SER A 132 12.03 -15.20 7.69
N GLY A 133 12.05 -16.46 7.21
CA GLY A 133 10.85 -17.31 7.10
C GLY A 133 10.20 -17.31 5.72
N SER A 134 8.96 -17.80 5.63
CA SER A 134 8.19 -17.87 4.38
C SER A 134 7.62 -16.51 3.99
N ALA A 135 7.58 -16.22 2.68
CA ALA A 135 6.90 -15.04 2.17
C ALA A 135 5.40 -15.12 2.49
N HIS A 136 4.86 -14.04 3.04
CA HIS A 136 3.44 -13.79 3.20
C HIS A 136 2.88 -13.24 1.89
N THR A 137 1.92 -13.96 1.32
CA THR A 137 1.20 -13.53 0.12
C THR A 137 0.07 -12.59 0.53
N TYR A 138 0.14 -11.34 0.05
CA TYR A 138 -0.93 -10.37 0.24
C TYR A 138 -2.16 -10.70 -0.60
N LEU A 139 -1.94 -11.07 -1.86
CA LEU A 139 -2.99 -11.46 -2.78
C LEU A 139 -2.44 -12.29 -3.95
N THR A 140 -3.32 -13.09 -4.51
CA THR A 140 -3.18 -13.70 -5.84
C THR A 140 -4.51 -13.51 -6.57
N SER A 141 -4.49 -12.97 -7.78
CA SER A 141 -5.71 -12.73 -8.56
C SER A 141 -5.52 -13.04 -10.04
N ASP A 142 -6.46 -13.82 -10.58
CA ASP A 142 -6.59 -14.10 -12.01
C ASP A 142 -7.22 -12.95 -12.79
N ASP A 143 -7.96 -12.07 -12.09
CA ASP A 143 -8.51 -10.83 -12.64
C ASP A 143 -8.22 -9.66 -11.70
N PRO A 144 -7.08 -8.96 -11.91
CA PRO A 144 -6.71 -7.80 -11.10
C PRO A 144 -7.73 -6.65 -11.13
N ASN A 145 -8.62 -6.60 -12.13
CA ASN A 145 -9.64 -5.57 -12.23
C ASN A 145 -10.89 -5.88 -11.38
N ALA A 146 -11.09 -7.14 -10.99
CA ALA A 146 -12.22 -7.59 -10.17
C ALA A 146 -11.87 -7.72 -8.67
N LEU A 147 -10.69 -7.24 -8.27
CA LEU A 147 -10.22 -7.29 -6.89
C LEU A 147 -11.02 -6.39 -5.94
N ASP A 148 -11.31 -6.92 -4.76
CA ASP A 148 -11.84 -6.21 -3.61
C ASP A 148 -10.97 -6.41 -2.35
N ARG A 149 -11.37 -5.79 -1.24
CA ARG A 149 -10.63 -5.82 0.03
C ARG A 149 -10.59 -7.20 0.68
N ASP A 150 -11.53 -8.08 0.36
CA ASP A 150 -11.61 -9.44 0.93
C ASP A 150 -10.61 -10.37 0.23
N ASN A 151 -10.16 -10.02 -0.98
CA ASN A 151 -9.09 -10.73 -1.67
C ASN A 151 -7.69 -10.45 -1.10
N VAL A 152 -7.54 -9.44 -0.23
CA VAL A 152 -6.25 -9.07 0.35
C VAL A 152 -6.13 -9.66 1.75
N THR A 153 -4.99 -10.28 2.06
CA THR A 153 -4.66 -10.76 3.41
C THR A 153 -3.48 -9.98 3.95
N LEU A 154 -3.72 -9.19 5.00
CA LEU A 154 -2.65 -8.50 5.73
C LEU A 154 -2.11 -9.40 6.86
N PRO A 155 -0.83 -9.25 7.23
CA PRO A 155 -0.21 -10.00 8.32
C PRO A 155 -0.71 -9.58 9.72
#